data_AF-A0A232F3M1-F1
#
_entry.id   AF-A0A232F3M1-F1
#
_cell.length_a   1.000
_cell.length_b   1.000
_cell.length_c   1.000
_cell.angle_alpha   90.00
_cell.angle_beta   90.00
_cell.angle_gamma   90.00
#
_symmetry.space_group_name_H-M   'P 1'
#
loop_
_entity.id
_entity.type
_entity.pdbx_description
1 polymer ?
#
loop_
_entity_poly.entity_id
_entity_poly.type
_entity_poly.pdbx_seq_one_letter_code
_entity_poly.pdbx_strand_id
1 'polypeptide(L)'
;SKKWTWCLVLLLIQASLTNATVLYNKLHPDEKKGSKDIVQDVCEYYVDKLSSKRLPKRQKQSESSSQEHVMKHGSLRKCGISTCRTRTEWYCEKGSIPVWKSHKVGHGDEQ
;
A
#
# COMPACT_ATOMS: atom_id res chain seq x y z
N SER A 1 0.30 -14.12 -33.40
CA SER A 1 1.53 -14.75 -32.88
C SER A 1 1.47 -16.25 -33.16
N LYS A 2 2.50 -16.85 -33.78
CA LYS A 2 2.52 -18.30 -34.03
C LYS A 2 2.75 -19.02 -32.68
N LYS A 3 2.02 -20.11 -32.41
CA LYS A 3 2.04 -20.82 -31.11
C LYS A 3 3.46 -21.21 -30.64
N TRP A 4 4.36 -21.53 -31.58
CA TRP A 4 5.76 -21.85 -31.29
C TRP A 4 6.60 -20.67 -30.76
N THR A 5 6.27 -19.44 -31.13
CA THR A 5 6.98 -18.25 -30.64
C THR A 5 6.77 -18.08 -29.14
N TRP A 6 5.62 -18.46 -28.60
CA TRP A 6 5.37 -18.44 -27.16
C TRP A 6 6.28 -19.42 -26.39
N CYS A 7 6.53 -20.61 -26.94
CA CYS A 7 7.46 -21.56 -26.32
C CYS A 7 8.87 -20.98 -26.21
N LEU A 8 9.36 -20.30 -27.26
CA LEU A 8 10.67 -19.63 -27.24
C LEU A 8 10.73 -18.52 -26.18
N VAL A 9 9.65 -17.73 -26.05
CA VAL A 9 9.58 -16.68 -25.03
C VAL A 9 9.62 -17.27 -23.62
N LEU A 10 8.88 -18.34 -23.36
CA LEU A 10 8.89 -18.99 -22.05
C LEU A 10 10.27 -19.58 -21.70
N LEU A 11 10.94 -20.20 -22.68
CA LEU A 11 12.30 -20.70 -22.50
C LEU A 11 13.30 -19.58 -22.20
N LEU A 12 13.18 -18.44 -22.88
CA LEU A 12 14.01 -17.27 -22.61
C LEU A 12 13.79 -16.76 -21.19
N ILE A 13 12.53 -16.64 -20.75
CA ILE A 13 12.20 -16.22 -19.37
C ILE A 13 12.83 -17.19 -18.36
N GLN A 14 12.68 -18.50 -18.58
CA GLN A 14 13.25 -19.50 -17.69
C GLN A 14 14.78 -19.44 -17.63
N ALA A 15 15.44 -19.28 -18.77
CA ALA A 15 16.89 -19.13 -18.85
C ALA A 15 17.37 -17.86 -18.12
N SER A 16 16.68 -16.74 -18.29
CA SER A 16 16.98 -15.48 -17.60
C SER A 16 16.87 -15.61 -16.08
N LEU A 17 15.80 -16.22 -15.56
CA LEU A 17 15.60 -16.42 -14.11
C LEU A 17 16.65 -17.37 -13.52
N THR A 18 17.01 -18.42 -14.25
CA THR A 18 18.06 -19.36 -13.84
C THR A 18 19.42 -18.65 -13.75
N ASN A 19 19.77 -17.86 -14.77
CA ASN A 19 21.00 -17.08 -14.78
C ASN A 19 21.03 -16.04 -13.64
N ALA A 20 19.91 -15.36 -13.39
CA ALA A 20 19.78 -14.42 -12.29
C ALA A 20 20.00 -15.09 -10.93
N THR A 21 19.46 -16.30 -10.74
CA THR A 21 19.65 -17.08 -9.51
C THR A 21 21.11 -17.44 -9.28
N VAL A 22 21.81 -17.91 -10.34
CA VAL A 22 23.24 -18.23 -10.26
C VAL A 22 24.06 -16.99 -9.95
N LEU A 23 23.77 -15.87 -10.63
CA LEU A 23 24.47 -14.61 -10.42
C LEU A 23 24.28 -14.08 -9.00
N TYR A 24 23.04 -14.12 -8.49
CA TYR A 24 22.73 -13.71 -7.11
C TYR A 24 23.54 -14.53 -6.10
N ASN A 25 23.52 -15.86 -6.22
CA ASN A 25 24.24 -16.74 -5.30
C ASN A 25 25.77 -16.63 -5.42
N LYS A 26 26.28 -16.12 -6.56
CA LYS A 26 27.70 -15.78 -6.70
C LYS A 26 28.07 -14.47 -6.02
N LEU A 27 27.17 -13.51 -5.99
CA LEU A 27 27.37 -12.21 -5.34
C LEU A 27 27.10 -12.26 -3.84
N HIS A 28 26.21 -13.14 -3.39
CA HIS A 28 25.79 -13.31 -2.00
C HIS A 28 26.05 -14.77 -1.54
N PRO A 29 27.31 -15.16 -1.30
CA PRO A 29 27.65 -16.54 -0.96
C PRO A 29 27.10 -17.00 0.40
N ASP A 30 26.91 -16.05 1.33
CA ASP A 30 26.40 -16.30 2.68
C ASP A 30 24.86 -16.32 2.76
N GLU A 31 24.19 -15.68 1.79
CA GLU A 31 22.72 -15.59 1.68
C GLU A 31 22.23 -16.31 0.42
N LYS A 32 22.42 -17.62 0.37
CA LYS A 32 21.95 -18.41 -0.76
C LYS A 32 20.43 -18.37 -0.84
N LYS A 33 19.90 -17.85 -1.94
CA LYS A 33 18.48 -17.89 -2.27
C LYS A 33 18.18 -19.07 -3.20
N GLY A 34 17.03 -19.70 -2.96
CA GLY A 34 16.49 -20.68 -3.88
C GLY A 34 15.97 -20.00 -5.15
N SER A 35 15.83 -20.78 -6.22
CA SER A 35 15.21 -20.29 -7.46
C SER A 35 13.81 -19.74 -7.21
N LYS A 36 13.04 -20.37 -6.32
CA LYS A 36 11.70 -19.92 -5.94
C LYS A 36 11.70 -18.51 -5.35
N ASP A 37 12.64 -18.21 -4.46
CA ASP A 37 12.73 -16.91 -3.78
C ASP A 37 13.07 -15.80 -4.79
N ILE A 38 14.02 -16.08 -5.69
CA ILE A 38 14.39 -15.13 -6.77
C ILE A 38 13.21 -14.89 -7.73
N VAL A 39 12.47 -15.95 -8.10
CA VAL A 39 11.28 -15.79 -8.95
C VAL A 39 10.22 -14.95 -8.24
N GLN A 40 10.00 -15.16 -6.94
CA GLN A 40 9.06 -14.39 -6.15
C GLN A 40 9.46 -12.91 -6.09
N ASP A 41 10.72 -12.60 -5.77
CA ASP A 41 11.25 -11.22 -5.74
C ASP A 41 11.05 -10.52 -7.09
N VAL A 42 11.32 -11.21 -8.20
CA VAL A 42 11.14 -10.68 -9.56
C VAL A 42 9.66 -10.44 -9.86
N CYS A 43 8.79 -11.38 -9.51
CA CYS A 43 7.34 -11.24 -9.69
C CYS A 43 6.80 -10.05 -8.90
N GLU A 44 7.17 -9.91 -7.63
CA GLU A 44 6.77 -8.80 -6.78
C GLU A 44 7.26 -7.47 -7.36
N TYR A 45 8.52 -7.38 -7.79
CA TYR A 45 9.07 -6.19 -8.42
C TYR A 45 8.28 -5.77 -9.67
N TYR A 46 7.96 -6.70 -10.57
CA TYR A 46 7.21 -6.36 -11.78
C TYR A 46 5.75 -6.03 -11.50
N VAL A 47 5.11 -6.72 -10.55
CA VAL A 47 3.74 -6.39 -10.11
C VAL A 47 3.71 -5.01 -9.49
N ASP A 48 4.62 -4.71 -8.56
CA ASP A 48 4.73 -3.40 -7.92
C ASP A 48 4.99 -2.31 -8.96
N LYS A 49 5.98 -2.47 -9.86
CA LYS A 49 6.29 -1.50 -10.91
C LYS A 49 5.13 -1.25 -11.89
N LEU A 50 4.34 -2.28 -12.20
CA LEU A 50 3.15 -2.15 -13.04
C LEU A 50 1.97 -1.54 -12.27
N SER A 51 1.85 -1.83 -10.98
CA SER A 51 0.84 -1.26 -10.10
C SER A 51 1.13 0.21 -9.75
N SER A 52 2.40 0.61 -9.65
CA SER A 52 2.83 2.00 -9.45
C SER A 52 2.42 2.90 -10.63
N LYS A 53 2.38 2.34 -11.85
CA LYS A 53 1.84 3.02 -13.05
C LYS A 53 0.31 3.02 -13.11
N ARG A 54 -0.36 2.12 -12.38
CA ARG A 54 -1.81 2.08 -12.22
C ARG A 54 -2.15 2.56 -10.81
N LEU A 55 -2.09 3.87 -10.57
CA LEU A 55 -2.56 4.50 -9.32
C LEU A 55 -3.75 3.72 -8.74
N PRO A 56 -3.56 2.91 -7.68
CA PRO A 56 -4.66 2.21 -7.07
C PRO A 56 -5.46 3.28 -6.33
N LYS A 57 -6.68 3.53 -6.81
CA LYS A 57 -7.70 4.23 -6.04
C LYS A 57 -7.99 3.32 -4.82
N ARG A 58 -7.29 3.59 -3.71
CA ARG A 58 -7.21 2.83 -2.45
C ARG A 58 -6.32 1.58 -2.49
N GLN A 59 -5.08 1.74 -2.06
CA GLN A 59 -4.49 0.89 -1.03
C GLN A 59 -3.47 1.73 -0.26
N LYS A 60 -3.99 2.54 0.67
CA LYS A 60 -3.19 3.13 1.74
C LYS A 60 -3.30 2.17 2.90
N GLN A 61 -2.24 1.45 3.22
CA GLN A 61 -1.82 1.16 4.59
C GLN A 61 -0.52 0.33 4.58
N SER A 62 0.59 1.04 4.39
CA SER A 62 1.83 0.74 5.09
C SER A 62 2.48 2.07 5.47
N GLU A 63 2.46 2.30 6.79
CA GLU A 63 3.36 3.14 7.59
C GLU A 63 3.50 4.65 7.26
N SER A 64 2.96 5.46 8.16
CA SER A 64 3.85 6.29 8.98
C SER A 64 3.22 6.51 10.36
N SER A 65 3.98 6.12 11.38
CA SER A 65 3.80 6.56 12.76
C SER A 65 3.98 8.08 12.80
N SER A 66 2.88 8.80 12.72
CA SER A 66 2.75 10.14 13.26
C SER A 66 1.31 10.28 13.74
N GLN A 67 1.18 10.75 14.96
CA GLN A 67 -0.01 10.72 15.79
C GLN A 67 -1.05 11.75 15.30
N GLU A 68 -1.48 11.66 14.04
CA GLU A 68 -2.66 12.38 13.55
C GLU A 68 -3.90 11.51 13.77
N HIS A 69 -4.87 12.06 14.49
CA HIS A 69 -6.15 11.41 14.71
C HIS A 69 -6.81 11.08 13.36
N VAL A 70 -6.80 9.80 13.00
CA VAL A 70 -7.38 9.32 11.74
C VAL A 70 -8.89 9.61 11.75
N MET A 71 -9.33 10.52 10.88
CA MET A 71 -10.75 10.76 10.65
C MET A 71 -11.30 9.68 9.72
N LYS A 72 -12.36 9.00 10.15
CA LYS A 72 -13.11 8.06 9.30
C LYS A 72 -14.30 8.77 8.66
N HIS A 73 -14.63 8.33 7.45
CA HIS A 73 -15.80 8.79 6.70
C HIS A 73 -16.94 7.78 6.89
N GLY A 74 -18.11 8.24 7.32
CA GLY A 74 -19.29 7.41 7.53
C GLY A 74 -20.59 8.14 7.23
N SER A 75 -21.67 7.75 7.89
CA SER A 75 -23.00 8.32 7.68
C SER A 75 -23.08 9.78 8.16
N LEU A 76 -23.84 10.60 7.42
CA LEU A 76 -24.04 12.03 7.70
C LEU A 76 -24.70 12.25 9.07
N ARG A 77 -23.94 12.80 10.02
CA ARG A 77 -24.39 13.12 11.39
C ARG A 77 -24.27 14.62 11.66
N LYS A 78 -24.99 15.16 12.64
CA LYS A 78 -24.78 16.53 13.11
C LYS A 78 -23.41 16.64 13.76
N CYS A 79 -22.68 17.73 13.53
CA CYS A 79 -21.41 17.99 14.22
C CYS A 79 -21.62 18.02 15.74
N GLY A 80 -20.75 17.38 16.51
CA GLY A 80 -20.82 17.31 17.97
C GLY A 80 -20.34 18.57 18.70
N ILE A 81 -19.96 19.61 17.95
CA ILE A 81 -19.62 20.92 18.51
C ILE A 81 -20.92 21.71 18.57
N SER A 82 -21.35 22.07 19.77
CA SER A 82 -22.67 22.69 20.06
C SER A 82 -22.94 23.96 19.24
N THR A 83 -21.88 24.71 18.91
CA THR A 83 -21.95 25.94 18.10
C THR A 83 -22.04 25.67 16.60
N CYS A 84 -21.76 24.45 16.14
CA CYS A 84 -21.78 24.07 14.74
C CYS A 84 -23.09 23.39 14.34
N ARG A 85 -23.88 24.05 13.48
CA ARG A 85 -25.11 23.48 12.91
C ARG A 85 -24.88 22.61 11.67
N THR A 86 -23.63 22.46 11.23
CA THR A 86 -23.27 21.72 10.03
C THR A 86 -23.36 20.22 10.26
N ARG A 87 -23.81 19.48 9.23
CA ARG A 87 -23.73 18.01 9.22
C ARG A 87 -22.42 17.56 8.59
N THR A 88 -21.82 16.52 9.15
CA THR A 88 -20.51 15.98 8.77
C THR A 88 -20.57 14.46 8.70
N GLU A 89 -19.85 13.91 7.72
CA GLU A 89 -19.62 12.47 7.56
C GLU A 89 -18.31 12.05 8.24
N TRP A 90 -17.56 13.01 8.79
CA TRP A 90 -16.26 12.80 9.40
C TRP A 90 -16.37 12.68 10.93
N TYR A 91 -15.72 11.68 11.51
CA TYR A 91 -15.64 11.49 12.96
C TYR A 91 -14.27 10.96 13.38
N CYS A 92 -13.88 11.26 14.62
CA CYS A 92 -12.64 10.75 15.21
C CYS A 92 -12.82 9.28 15.63
N GLU A 93 -11.79 8.46 15.44
CA GLU A 93 -11.83 7.05 15.84
C GLU A 93 -11.80 6.86 17.37
N LYS A 94 -11.09 7.72 18.11
CA LYS A 94 -10.94 7.60 19.57
C LYS A 94 -12.15 8.11 20.36
N GLY A 95 -12.90 9.06 19.82
CA GLY A 95 -14.15 9.52 20.38
C GLY A 95 -15.11 9.63 19.22
N SER A 96 -16.18 8.83 19.20
CA SER A 96 -17.16 8.72 18.11
C SER A 96 -17.99 10.00 17.87
N ILE A 97 -17.40 11.16 18.15
CA ILE A 97 -17.94 12.49 17.96
C ILE A 97 -17.75 12.87 16.49
N PRO A 98 -18.85 13.10 15.75
CA PRO A 98 -18.79 13.62 14.40
C PRO A 98 -18.30 15.08 14.41
N VAL A 99 -17.23 15.38 13.68
CA VAL A 99 -16.62 16.72 13.64
C VAL A 99 -16.45 17.15 12.18
N TRP A 100 -16.77 18.42 11.88
CA TRP A 100 -16.61 18.95 10.54
C TRP A 100 -15.13 19.19 10.21
N LYS A 101 -14.72 18.90 8.96
CA LYS A 101 -13.31 18.84 8.53
C LYS A 101 -12.51 20.14 8.77
N SER A 102 -13.19 21.28 8.84
CA SER A 102 -12.55 22.59 9.09
C SER A 102 -12.30 22.87 10.57
N HIS A 103 -12.84 22.07 11.49
CA HIS A 103 -12.52 22.20 12.92
C HIS A 103 -11.19 21.51 13.19
N LYS A 104 -10.17 22.29 13.55
CA LYS A 104 -8.94 21.74 14.11
C LYS A 104 -9.27 21.20 15.51
N VAL A 105 -9.18 19.89 15.68
CA VAL A 105 -9.25 19.28 17.02
C VAL A 105 -7.89 19.53 17.69
N GLY A 106 -7.73 20.73 18.24
CA GLY A 106 -6.65 21.05 19.16
C GLY A 106 -7.03 20.56 20.55
N HIS A 107 -6.09 19.95 21.26
CA HIS A 107 -6.23 19.59 22.67
C HIS A 107 -6.56 20.89 23.43
N GLY A 108 -7.80 21.01 23.91
CA GLY A 108 -8.12 21.94 24.99
C GLY A 108 -7.81 21.20 26.28
N ASP A 109 -6.62 21.42 26.82
CA ASP A 109 -6.35 21.13 28.22
C ASP A 109 -7.20 22.07 29.08
N GLU A 110 -8.30 21.55 29.60
CA GLU A 110 -9.10 22.08 30.72
C GLU A 110 -9.75 20.84 31.37
N GLN A 111 -9.53 20.44 32.62
CA GLN A 111 -9.04 21.05 33.87
C GLN A 111 -8.40 19.96 34.73
#